data_AF-A0A449AII4-F1
#
_entry.id   AF-A0A449AII4-F1
#
_cell.length_a   1.000
_cell.length_b   1.000
_cell.length_c   1.000
_cell.angle_alpha   90.00
_cell.angle_beta   90.00
_cell.angle_gamma   90.00
#
_symmetry.space_group_name_H-M   'P 1'
#
loop_
_entity.id
_entity.type
_entity.pdbx_description
1 polymer ?
#
loop_
_entity_poly.entity_id
_entity_poly.type
_entity_poly.pdbx_seq_one_letter_code
_entity_poly.pdbx_strand_id
1 'polypeptide(L)'
;MSKYKKIFSGLGLLSISTLIGACVVACANKKPKASDSSTKAIDQNNNQGNSSKPKDGENTPGNPTPEAPKTNPETSEEPKIETPKNPEMSKESPEQNDNTGQGNGSNSNKQEENKGEGGKDDSKQENKPNPTPQPKPEPKVTVEAKSMELLENIEKLPYPKQDAKAKQTLKSKVDEIKNKSEKENKKIEELGDLNQKLIQIKEALLKISKKIKDLPYPKSRETDQQLAKDYLESKLNTLISVEDINKVVPNDLENKIKKYNQILMKGFSLIENFPEKNKNGLNERLARLYGDDHEPKLTEGELIWQIYETIRQKAYVIKIKEIVKEVKKQKEFLENEDDVKEIPESMKMNPGINIDQLEKRVSKMSELIEKAKKANLNA
;
A
#
# COMPACT_ATOMS: atom_id res chain seq x y z
N MET A 1 65.31 -29.45 -7.76
CA MET A 1 65.15 -28.59 -8.95
C MET A 1 63.70 -28.07 -8.94
N SER A 2 63.30 -26.80 -9.15
CA SER A 2 63.98 -25.50 -9.20
C SER A 2 62.99 -24.45 -9.75
N LYS A 3 62.62 -23.42 -8.96
CA LYS A 3 62.12 -22.07 -9.38
C LYS A 3 60.72 -22.07 -10.09
N TYR A 4 59.87 -21.04 -10.13
CA TYR A 4 59.75 -19.65 -9.62
C TYR A 4 58.28 -19.50 -9.09
N LYS A 5 57.83 -18.70 -8.11
CA LYS A 5 58.10 -17.33 -7.59
C LYS A 5 57.48 -16.16 -8.40
N LYS A 6 56.38 -15.61 -7.80
CA LYS A 6 56.02 -14.17 -7.59
C LYS A 6 55.04 -13.42 -8.54
N ILE A 7 54.08 -12.75 -7.86
CA ILE A 7 53.28 -11.51 -8.13
C ILE A 7 52.41 -11.35 -9.39
N PHE A 8 51.15 -10.98 -9.16
CA PHE A 8 50.68 -9.62 -9.47
C PHE A 8 49.79 -9.08 -8.33
N SER A 9 49.87 -7.78 -8.06
CA SER A 9 49.17 -7.11 -6.96
C SER A 9 48.93 -5.65 -7.29
N GLY A 10 47.67 -5.19 -7.16
CA GLY A 10 47.31 -3.76 -7.15
C GLY A 10 46.73 -3.19 -8.44
N LEU A 11 46.04 -2.06 -8.27
CA LEU A 11 45.30 -1.22 -9.23
C LEU A 11 44.02 -1.87 -9.83
N GLY A 12 42.85 -1.22 -9.77
CA GLY A 12 42.55 0.06 -9.10
C GLY A 12 41.05 0.39 -9.10
N LEU A 13 40.61 1.12 -8.09
CA LEU A 13 39.27 1.72 -8.02
C LEU A 13 39.12 2.76 -9.13
N LEU A 14 38.08 2.64 -9.97
CA LEU A 14 37.65 3.74 -10.84
C LEU A 14 36.28 4.24 -10.36
N SER A 15 36.30 5.45 -9.78
CA SER A 15 35.10 6.19 -9.40
C SER A 15 34.35 6.63 -10.67
N ILE A 16 33.07 6.28 -10.78
CA ILE A 16 32.17 6.90 -11.75
C ILE A 16 31.51 8.10 -11.06
N SER A 17 32.18 9.26 -11.17
CA SER A 17 31.60 10.55 -10.80
C SER A 17 30.78 11.10 -11.96
N THR A 18 29.55 11.48 -11.66
CA THR A 18 28.73 12.55 -12.28
C THR A 18 29.09 13.01 -13.70
N LEU A 19 28.23 12.70 -14.68
CA LEU A 19 28.09 13.51 -15.89
C LEU A 19 26.61 13.86 -16.11
N ILE A 20 26.20 15.01 -15.57
CA ILE A 20 24.92 15.67 -15.88
C ILE A 20 25.22 16.83 -16.82
N GLY A 21 24.45 16.95 -17.90
CA GLY A 21 24.31 18.20 -18.65
C GLY A 21 24.72 18.13 -20.12
N ALA A 22 23.72 18.03 -21.01
CA ALA A 22 23.49 18.99 -22.10
C ALA A 22 22.28 18.55 -22.94
N CYS A 23 21.23 19.37 -22.98
CA CYS A 23 20.17 19.22 -23.96
C CYS A 23 20.67 19.71 -25.33
N VAL A 24 20.52 18.91 -26.38
CA VAL A 24 20.45 19.43 -27.76
C VAL A 24 19.25 18.80 -28.46
N VAL A 25 18.23 19.62 -28.69
CA VAL A 25 17.13 19.27 -29.59
C VAL A 25 17.65 19.38 -31.02
N ALA A 26 17.59 18.28 -31.78
CA ALA A 26 17.88 18.27 -33.20
C ALA A 26 16.79 17.49 -33.96
N CYS A 27 15.74 18.19 -34.38
CA CYS A 27 14.80 17.65 -35.36
C CYS A 27 15.50 17.52 -36.72
N ALA A 28 15.76 16.29 -37.16
CA ALA A 28 16.28 16.01 -38.49
C ALA A 28 15.48 14.90 -39.18
N ASN A 29 14.51 15.31 -40.02
CA ASN A 29 13.85 14.42 -40.97
C ASN A 29 14.87 13.76 -41.89
N LYS A 30 14.94 12.42 -41.92
CA LYS A 30 15.48 11.66 -43.07
C LYS A 30 14.97 10.21 -43.08
N LYS A 31 14.18 9.86 -44.09
CA LYS A 31 13.90 8.48 -44.48
C LYS A 31 15.16 7.83 -45.09
N PRO A 32 15.35 6.53 -44.89
CA PRO A 32 15.81 5.64 -45.96
C PRO A 32 14.69 4.73 -46.51
N LYS A 33 14.93 4.13 -47.69
CA LYS A 33 14.03 3.17 -48.35
C LYS A 33 14.37 1.71 -47.98
N ALA A 34 13.54 0.77 -48.45
CA ALA A 34 13.51 -0.64 -48.06
C ALA A 34 14.37 -1.61 -48.91
N SER A 35 14.78 -2.71 -48.26
CA SER A 35 15.08 -4.07 -48.74
C SER A 35 15.54 -4.90 -47.51
N ASP A 36 15.31 -6.22 -47.33
CA ASP A 36 14.43 -7.20 -48.00
C ASP A 36 14.18 -8.39 -47.04
N SER A 37 12.97 -8.99 -47.09
CA SER A 37 12.61 -10.33 -46.55
C SER A 37 12.73 -10.56 -45.01
N SER A 38 12.04 -11.50 -44.36
CA SER A 38 11.23 -12.63 -44.83
C SER A 38 10.07 -13.01 -43.87
N THR A 39 8.94 -13.40 -44.46
CA THR A 39 7.98 -14.46 -44.04
C THR A 39 7.63 -14.69 -42.56
N LYS A 40 6.39 -14.32 -42.16
CA LYS A 40 5.30 -15.28 -41.87
C LYS A 40 3.94 -14.59 -41.66
N ALA A 41 2.87 -15.26 -42.06
CA ALA A 41 1.52 -14.70 -42.20
C ALA A 41 0.64 -14.82 -40.95
N ILE A 42 -0.25 -13.84 -40.76
CA ILE A 42 -1.63 -14.02 -40.27
C ILE A 42 -2.52 -13.07 -41.09
N ASP A 43 -3.64 -13.58 -41.59
CA ASP A 43 -4.53 -12.87 -42.52
C ASP A 43 -5.25 -11.66 -41.93
N GLN A 44 -5.43 -10.63 -42.76
CA GLN A 44 -6.47 -9.62 -42.61
C GLN A 44 -7.50 -9.76 -43.72
N ASN A 45 -8.77 -9.95 -43.36
CA ASN A 45 -9.94 -9.63 -44.19
C ASN A 45 -11.18 -9.58 -43.27
N ASN A 46 -12.21 -8.75 -43.47
CA ASN A 46 -12.51 -7.84 -44.58
C ASN A 46 -13.36 -6.65 -44.07
N ASN A 47 -13.13 -5.45 -44.61
CA ASN A 47 -14.17 -4.54 -45.14
C ASN A 47 -13.61 -3.13 -45.38
N GLN A 48 -13.12 -2.91 -46.61
CA GLN A 48 -13.39 -1.63 -47.29
C GLN A 48 -14.91 -1.59 -47.57
N GLY A 49 -15.61 -0.45 -47.63
CA GLY A 49 -15.21 0.94 -47.47
C GLY A 49 -16.14 1.81 -48.32
N ASN A 50 -16.38 3.07 -47.95
CA ASN A 50 -16.74 4.07 -48.95
C ASN A 50 -16.31 5.48 -48.53
N SER A 51 -16.00 6.31 -49.52
CA SER A 51 -15.39 7.63 -49.35
C SER A 51 -16.34 8.74 -49.79
N SER A 52 -16.33 9.87 -49.08
CA SER A 52 -16.81 11.15 -49.59
C SER A 52 -16.10 12.29 -48.85
N LYS A 53 -15.63 13.28 -49.61
CA LYS A 53 -14.74 14.36 -49.18
C LYS A 53 -15.46 15.47 -48.37
N PRO A 54 -14.72 16.33 -47.65
CA PRO A 54 -15.28 17.30 -46.71
C PRO A 54 -15.79 18.59 -47.39
N LYS A 55 -16.46 19.42 -46.60
CA LYS A 55 -16.60 20.86 -46.85
C LYS A 55 -16.02 21.65 -45.67
N ASP A 56 -15.30 22.71 -46.00
CA ASP A 56 -14.81 23.71 -45.07
C ASP A 56 -15.97 24.47 -44.40
N GLY A 57 -15.73 24.96 -43.18
CA GLY A 57 -16.75 25.53 -42.30
C GLY A 57 -16.13 26.18 -41.06
N GLU A 58 -15.25 27.14 -41.31
CA GLU A 58 -14.69 28.07 -40.33
C GLU A 58 -15.79 28.69 -39.45
N ASN A 59 -15.65 28.64 -38.12
CA ASN A 59 -16.25 29.56 -37.14
C ASN A 59 -15.84 29.21 -35.69
N THR A 60 -14.82 29.91 -35.17
CA THR A 60 -14.73 30.26 -33.74
C THR A 60 -15.65 31.48 -33.51
N PRO A 61 -16.30 31.61 -32.34
CA PRO A 61 -15.64 32.32 -31.22
C PRO A 61 -16.06 31.86 -29.81
N GLY A 62 -15.42 32.44 -28.78
CA GLY A 62 -16.07 32.60 -27.47
C GLY A 62 -15.45 31.84 -26.29
N ASN A 63 -14.22 32.17 -25.91
CA ASN A 63 -13.71 31.90 -24.57
C ASN A 63 -14.05 33.09 -23.63
N PRO A 64 -14.82 32.90 -22.55
CA PRO A 64 -14.87 33.86 -21.45
C PRO A 64 -13.79 33.52 -20.40
N THR A 65 -12.91 34.50 -20.15
CA THR A 65 -11.92 34.55 -19.06
C THR A 65 -12.60 34.38 -17.68
N PRO A 66 -11.95 33.74 -16.68
CA PRO A 66 -12.59 33.48 -15.39
C PRO A 66 -12.71 34.74 -14.52
N GLU A 67 -13.90 34.96 -13.96
CA GLU A 67 -14.13 35.97 -12.90
C GLU A 67 -13.98 35.37 -11.50
N ALA A 68 -12.98 35.85 -10.79
CA ALA A 68 -12.91 35.97 -9.33
C ALA A 68 -11.92 37.12 -9.03
N PRO A 69 -11.98 37.82 -7.87
CA PRO A 69 -12.76 37.52 -6.68
C PRO A 69 -13.68 38.67 -6.22
N LYS A 70 -14.56 38.39 -5.24
CA LYS A 70 -15.04 39.43 -4.30
C LYS A 70 -14.86 38.96 -2.87
N THR A 71 -14.32 39.88 -2.06
CA THR A 71 -13.91 39.70 -0.67
C THR A 71 -15.06 39.88 0.32
N ASN A 72 -14.98 39.10 1.40
CA ASN A 72 -15.46 39.32 2.78
C ASN A 72 -15.73 40.79 3.18
N PRO A 73 -16.67 41.06 4.13
CA PRO A 73 -16.35 40.88 5.57
C PRO A 73 -17.44 40.37 6.53
N GLU A 74 -16.95 39.72 7.59
CA GLU A 74 -17.33 39.80 9.01
C GLU A 74 -18.77 39.57 9.51
N THR A 75 -18.94 38.48 10.28
CA THR A 75 -19.42 38.44 11.69
C THR A 75 -19.23 36.99 12.17
N SER A 76 -18.40 36.62 13.16
CA SER A 76 -18.09 37.16 14.50
C SER A 76 -19.19 36.97 15.55
N GLU A 77 -19.45 35.71 15.93
CA GLU A 77 -20.02 35.35 17.24
C GLU A 77 -19.28 34.13 17.84
N GLU A 78 -18.22 34.39 18.61
CA GLU A 78 -18.05 33.73 19.92
C GLU A 78 -19.17 34.27 20.85
N PRO A 79 -19.66 33.56 21.89
CA PRO A 79 -18.81 32.84 22.86
C PRO A 79 -19.41 31.62 23.61
N LYS A 80 -18.54 30.80 24.22
CA LYS A 80 -18.41 30.61 25.69
C LYS A 80 -17.69 29.31 26.06
N ILE A 81 -16.66 29.48 26.88
CA ILE A 81 -16.00 28.43 27.64
C ILE A 81 -16.89 28.03 28.81
N GLU A 82 -17.15 26.74 28.99
CA GLU A 82 -17.50 26.19 30.31
C GLU A 82 -16.57 25.03 30.67
N THR A 83 -15.86 25.22 31.79
CA THR A 83 -14.96 24.24 32.40
C THR A 83 -15.68 23.56 33.57
N PRO A 84 -15.73 22.21 33.64
CA PRO A 84 -16.02 21.51 34.88
C PRO A 84 -14.75 20.85 35.45
N LYS A 85 -14.25 21.48 36.51
CA LYS A 85 -13.58 20.93 37.70
C LYS A 85 -13.01 19.49 37.66
N ASN A 86 -11.70 19.45 37.86
CA ASN A 86 -10.94 18.40 38.55
C ASN A 86 -11.56 17.98 39.90
N PRO A 87 -11.59 16.67 40.21
CA PRO A 87 -11.25 16.12 41.53
C PRO A 87 -10.02 15.22 41.36
N GLU A 88 -8.83 15.70 41.75
CA GLU A 88 -8.26 15.54 43.10
C GLU A 88 -7.86 14.08 43.44
N MET A 89 -6.64 13.95 43.99
CA MET A 89 -5.89 12.70 44.07
C MET A 89 -6.42 11.75 45.15
N SER A 90 -6.36 10.45 44.86
CA SER A 90 -6.17 9.42 45.89
C SER A 90 -4.89 8.64 45.61
N LYS A 91 -4.02 8.60 46.63
CA LYS A 91 -2.77 7.85 46.61
C LYS A 91 -3.06 6.40 46.97
N GLU A 92 -2.42 5.47 46.28
CA GLU A 92 -1.96 4.23 46.91
C GLU A 92 -0.74 3.70 46.17
N SER A 93 0.20 3.13 46.93
CA SER A 93 1.48 2.59 46.46
C SER A 93 1.79 1.35 47.30
N PRO A 94 2.56 0.39 46.77
CA PRO A 94 2.33 -1.02 47.07
C PRO A 94 2.97 -1.48 48.38
N GLU A 95 2.32 -2.43 49.03
CA GLU A 95 2.93 -3.21 50.11
C GLU A 95 3.89 -4.28 49.54
N GLN A 96 5.07 -4.37 50.14
CA GLN A 96 5.97 -5.52 50.07
C GLN A 96 5.93 -6.29 51.40
N ASN A 97 6.55 -7.47 51.39
CA ASN A 97 6.84 -8.38 52.52
C ASN A 97 5.64 -9.23 53.02
N ASP A 98 5.83 -10.43 53.57
CA ASP A 98 7.10 -11.10 53.96
C ASP A 98 7.08 -12.65 53.79
N ASN A 99 8.21 -13.28 54.12
CA ASN A 99 8.57 -14.69 53.94
C ASN A 99 7.75 -15.73 54.76
N THR A 100 7.64 -16.96 54.22
CA THR A 100 7.90 -18.31 54.83
C THR A 100 7.34 -19.40 53.89
N GLY A 101 7.82 -20.65 53.80
CA GLY A 101 8.95 -21.37 54.40
C GLY A 101 8.79 -22.90 54.21
N GLN A 102 9.89 -23.68 54.20
CA GLN A 102 9.94 -25.17 54.08
C GLN A 102 9.51 -25.71 52.70
N GLY A 103 10.06 -26.75 52.07
CA GLY A 103 10.81 -27.97 52.46
C GLY A 103 10.20 -29.14 51.62
N ASN A 104 10.85 -30.25 51.25
CA ASN A 104 12.15 -30.81 51.61
C ASN A 104 12.54 -31.95 50.63
N GLY A 105 13.83 -32.34 50.60
CA GLY A 105 14.35 -33.61 50.07
C GLY A 105 14.75 -33.68 48.58
N SER A 106 15.69 -34.51 48.14
CA SER A 106 16.70 -35.36 48.81
C SER A 106 17.41 -36.19 47.71
N ASN A 107 18.73 -36.03 47.55
CA ASN A 107 19.70 -37.08 47.20
C ASN A 107 21.07 -36.41 47.02
N SER A 108 21.97 -36.47 48.01
CA SER A 108 22.85 -37.59 48.31
C SER A 108 23.98 -37.78 47.29
N ASN A 109 25.18 -37.34 47.67
CA ASN A 109 26.33 -38.22 47.55
C ASN A 109 27.26 -38.02 48.76
N LYS A 110 27.91 -39.10 49.20
CA LYS A 110 28.63 -39.17 50.48
C LYS A 110 29.99 -39.82 50.22
N GLN A 111 31.06 -39.14 50.64
CA GLN A 111 32.41 -39.70 50.82
C GLN A 111 33.05 -38.81 51.91
N GLU A 112 33.32 -39.34 53.11
CA GLU A 112 34.68 -39.77 53.57
C GLU A 112 35.73 -38.66 53.30
N GLU A 113 36.54 -38.16 54.23
CA GLU A 113 36.84 -38.50 55.64
C GLU A 113 37.58 -37.27 56.29
N ASN A 114 37.97 -37.17 57.56
CA ASN A 114 37.87 -38.03 58.76
C ASN A 114 37.82 -37.15 60.05
N LYS A 115 37.85 -37.77 61.24
CA LYS A 115 38.43 -37.23 62.49
C LYS A 115 39.85 -37.82 62.62
N GLY A 116 40.88 -37.19 63.19
CA GLY A 116 40.97 -35.99 64.01
C GLY A 116 41.94 -36.30 65.15
N GLU A 117 43.08 -35.63 65.24
CA GLU A 117 44.07 -35.84 66.30
C GLU A 117 44.81 -34.54 66.66
N GLY A 118 45.40 -34.48 67.86
CA GLY A 118 45.66 -33.23 68.57
C GLY A 118 46.85 -32.38 68.11
N GLY A 119 46.76 -31.07 68.35
CA GLY A 119 47.83 -30.09 68.16
C GLY A 119 47.66 -28.90 69.12
N LYS A 120 48.75 -28.52 69.82
CA LYS A 120 48.77 -27.54 70.91
C LYS A 120 48.71 -26.09 70.43
N ASP A 121 48.12 -25.26 71.31
CA ASP A 121 48.46 -23.88 71.70
C ASP A 121 49.07 -22.83 70.74
N ASP A 122 48.61 -21.61 70.97
CA ASP A 122 49.27 -20.32 70.70
C ASP A 122 49.58 -19.92 69.24
N SER A 123 48.66 -19.13 68.67
CA SER A 123 49.03 -17.96 67.86
C SER A 123 47.93 -16.89 67.83
N LYS A 124 48.32 -15.64 68.11
CA LYS A 124 47.46 -14.46 68.03
C LYS A 124 46.94 -14.28 66.60
N GLN A 125 45.62 -14.30 66.42
CA GLN A 125 44.99 -13.93 65.15
C GLN A 125 44.39 -12.53 65.26
N GLU A 126 44.94 -11.59 64.50
CA GLU A 126 44.42 -10.22 64.42
C GLU A 126 43.02 -10.21 63.77
N ASN A 127 42.10 -9.42 64.34
CA ASN A 127 40.81 -9.12 63.73
C ASN A 127 41.00 -8.27 62.46
N LYS A 128 41.16 -8.92 61.29
CA LYS A 128 40.87 -8.27 60.01
C LYS A 128 39.35 -8.19 59.83
N PRO A 129 38.77 -7.00 59.56
CA PRO A 129 37.36 -6.93 59.20
C PRO A 129 37.10 -7.69 57.90
N ASN A 130 36.07 -8.52 57.92
CA ASN A 130 35.59 -9.26 56.76
C ASN A 130 35.18 -8.24 55.66
N PRO A 131 35.69 -8.32 54.42
CA PRO A 131 35.33 -7.35 53.39
C PRO A 131 33.84 -7.45 53.08
N THR A 132 33.13 -6.35 53.27
CA THR A 132 31.71 -6.21 52.90
C THR A 132 31.54 -6.61 51.43
N PRO A 133 30.60 -7.50 51.07
CA PRO A 133 30.33 -7.81 49.68
C PRO A 133 29.98 -6.51 48.94
N GLN A 134 30.81 -6.12 47.96
CA GLN A 134 30.45 -4.99 47.10
C GLN A 134 29.11 -5.31 46.42
N PRO A 135 28.17 -4.35 46.35
CA PRO A 135 26.95 -4.55 45.59
C PRO A 135 27.33 -4.91 44.16
N LYS A 136 26.80 -6.04 43.69
CA LYS A 136 27.03 -6.56 42.34
C LYS A 136 26.66 -5.44 41.36
N PRO A 137 27.60 -4.92 40.54
CA PRO A 137 27.32 -3.74 39.74
C PRO A 137 26.16 -4.02 38.80
N GLU A 138 25.17 -3.13 38.82
CA GLU A 138 24.07 -3.16 37.86
C GLU A 138 24.63 -3.17 36.44
N PRO A 139 24.04 -3.94 35.51
CA PRO A 139 24.56 -4.06 34.15
C PRO A 139 24.52 -2.70 33.45
N LYS A 140 25.67 -2.02 33.40
CA LYS A 140 25.84 -0.73 32.72
C LYS A 140 25.44 -0.89 31.26
N VAL A 141 24.37 -0.21 30.85
CA VAL A 141 23.87 -0.23 29.47
C VAL A 141 24.95 0.33 28.53
N THR A 142 25.51 -0.53 27.68
CA THR A 142 26.52 -0.14 26.68
C THR A 142 25.90 0.13 25.32
N VAL A 143 26.65 0.84 24.46
CA VAL A 143 26.29 1.05 23.05
C VAL A 143 26.18 -0.30 22.32
N GLU A 144 27.10 -1.22 22.60
CA GLU A 144 27.14 -2.57 22.02
C GLU A 144 25.89 -3.39 22.35
N ALA A 145 25.50 -3.44 23.62
CA ALA A 145 24.34 -4.21 24.07
C ALA A 145 23.04 -3.69 23.42
N LYS A 146 22.81 -2.36 23.48
CA LYS A 146 21.66 -1.73 22.81
C LYS A 146 21.67 -1.93 21.29
N SER A 147 22.84 -1.89 20.65
CA SER A 147 22.95 -2.11 19.21
C SER A 147 22.56 -3.54 18.83
N MET A 148 22.99 -4.55 19.60
CA MET A 148 22.62 -5.95 19.37
C MET A 148 21.11 -6.17 19.55
N GLU A 149 20.53 -5.64 20.62
CA GLU A 149 19.07 -5.69 20.88
C GLU A 149 18.26 -5.08 19.71
N LEU A 150 18.70 -3.90 19.21
CA LEU A 150 18.08 -3.25 18.07
C LEU A 150 18.19 -4.06 16.78
N LEU A 151 19.35 -4.68 16.49
CA LEU A 151 19.52 -5.52 15.32
C LEU A 151 18.59 -6.75 15.34
N GLU A 152 18.40 -7.37 16.52
CA GLU A 152 17.39 -8.42 16.70
C GLU A 152 15.96 -7.91 16.50
N ASN A 153 15.64 -6.73 17.04
CA ASN A 153 14.30 -6.13 16.91
C ASN A 153 13.98 -5.78 15.46
N ILE A 154 14.96 -5.31 14.68
CA ILE A 154 14.83 -5.06 13.23
C ILE A 154 14.58 -6.38 12.48
N GLU A 155 15.25 -7.47 12.84
CA GLU A 155 15.04 -8.76 12.19
C GLU A 155 13.61 -9.28 12.42
N LYS A 156 13.07 -9.06 13.63
CA LYS A 156 11.71 -9.43 14.05
C LYS A 156 10.61 -8.51 13.47
N LEU A 157 10.94 -7.48 12.67
CA LEU A 157 9.92 -6.61 12.06
C LEU A 157 9.10 -7.34 10.99
N PRO A 158 7.75 -7.17 10.97
CA PRO A 158 6.84 -7.91 10.12
C PRO A 158 6.75 -7.32 8.69
N TYR A 159 7.90 -7.14 8.04
CA TYR A 159 7.94 -6.85 6.61
C TYR A 159 7.55 -8.10 5.80
N PRO A 160 6.80 -7.97 4.68
CA PRO A 160 6.38 -9.12 3.88
C PRO A 160 7.54 -9.98 3.34
N LYS A 161 8.69 -9.38 3.03
CA LYS A 161 9.93 -10.10 2.71
C LYS A 161 10.90 -10.11 3.89
N GLN A 162 11.51 -11.27 4.14
CA GLN A 162 12.51 -11.42 5.21
C GLN A 162 13.76 -10.56 4.95
N ASP A 163 14.19 -10.48 3.70
CA ASP A 163 15.34 -9.71 3.21
C ASP A 163 14.99 -8.27 2.79
N ALA A 164 13.85 -7.73 3.25
CA ALA A 164 13.34 -6.41 2.86
C ALA A 164 14.41 -5.31 2.98
N LYS A 165 14.54 -4.48 1.92
CA LYS A 165 15.47 -3.35 1.85
C LYS A 165 15.31 -2.40 3.05
N ALA A 166 14.08 -2.22 3.54
CA ALA A 166 13.79 -1.45 4.73
C ALA A 166 14.53 -1.99 5.99
N LYS A 167 14.57 -3.31 6.22
CA LYS A 167 15.37 -3.91 7.30
C LYS A 167 16.86 -3.58 7.12
N GLN A 168 17.39 -3.69 5.90
CA GLN A 168 18.80 -3.36 5.62
C GLN A 168 19.11 -1.89 5.96
N THR A 169 18.28 -0.95 5.52
CA THR A 169 18.43 0.48 5.83
C THR A 169 18.33 0.76 7.34
N LEU A 170 17.46 0.05 8.07
CA LEU A 170 17.37 0.18 9.53
C LEU A 170 18.63 -0.36 10.24
N LYS A 171 19.21 -1.47 9.76
CA LYS A 171 20.49 -2.00 10.28
C LYS A 171 21.63 -1.01 10.05
N SER A 172 21.74 -0.44 8.85
CA SER A 172 22.75 0.60 8.55
C SER A 172 22.64 1.80 9.50
N LYS A 173 21.43 2.23 9.89
CA LYS A 173 21.26 3.30 10.89
C LYS A 173 21.79 2.94 12.28
N VAL A 174 21.68 1.68 12.71
CA VAL A 174 22.29 1.21 13.96
C VAL A 174 23.81 1.30 13.87
N ASP A 175 24.40 0.82 12.76
CA ASP A 175 25.84 0.87 12.52
C ASP A 175 26.36 2.31 12.41
N GLU A 176 25.62 3.22 11.77
CA GLU A 176 25.93 4.65 11.71
C GLU A 176 26.00 5.25 13.13
N ILE A 177 24.96 5.09 13.95
CA ILE A 177 24.92 5.60 15.33
C ILE A 177 26.06 5.03 16.17
N LYS A 178 26.31 3.71 16.07
CA LYS A 178 27.41 3.03 16.76
C LYS A 178 28.77 3.63 16.40
N ASN A 179 29.02 3.92 15.12
CA ASN A 179 30.31 4.37 14.60
C ASN A 179 30.53 5.90 14.63
N LYS A 180 29.52 6.70 14.99
CA LYS A 180 29.66 8.16 15.16
C LYS A 180 30.83 8.56 16.08
N SER A 181 31.48 9.69 15.79
CA SER A 181 32.47 10.30 16.69
C SER A 181 31.78 11.14 17.78
N GLU A 182 30.98 10.48 18.62
CA GLU A 182 30.18 11.10 19.68
C GLU A 182 30.34 10.37 21.02
N LYS A 183 30.02 11.07 22.13
CA LYS A 183 30.05 10.51 23.49
C LYS A 183 29.06 9.35 23.62
N GLU A 184 29.42 8.31 24.38
CA GLU A 184 28.59 7.10 24.59
C GLU A 184 27.14 7.43 24.95
N ASN A 185 26.91 8.35 25.90
CA ASN A 185 25.56 8.71 26.35
C ASN A 185 24.66 9.21 25.20
N LYS A 186 25.21 9.98 24.25
CA LYS A 186 24.45 10.45 23.08
C LYS A 186 24.08 9.31 22.13
N LYS A 187 25.01 8.37 21.89
CA LYS A 187 24.71 7.16 21.11
C LYS A 187 23.62 6.34 21.79
N ILE A 188 23.68 6.19 23.11
CA ILE A 188 22.69 5.46 23.92
C ILE A 188 21.29 6.11 23.85
N GLU A 189 21.24 7.44 23.72
CA GLU A 189 20.03 8.25 23.50
C GLU A 189 19.48 8.08 22.07
N GLU A 190 20.30 8.26 21.03
CA GLU A 190 19.90 8.06 19.63
C GLU A 190 19.44 6.64 19.31
N LEU A 191 20.07 5.61 19.91
CA LEU A 191 19.62 4.23 19.84
C LEU A 191 18.26 4.04 20.55
N GLY A 192 17.99 4.81 21.61
CA GLY A 192 16.68 4.85 22.27
C GLY A 192 15.59 5.41 21.37
N ASP A 193 15.86 6.56 20.72
CA ASP A 193 14.97 7.16 19.72
C ASP A 193 14.71 6.24 18.53
N LEU A 194 15.74 5.52 18.07
CA LEU A 194 15.58 4.53 17.02
C LEU A 194 14.67 3.38 17.50
N ASN A 195 14.83 2.88 18.73
CA ASN A 195 13.96 1.83 19.27
C ASN A 195 12.48 2.24 19.29
N GLN A 196 12.18 3.48 19.72
CA GLN A 196 10.82 4.02 19.69
C GLN A 196 10.26 4.09 18.26
N LYS A 197 11.08 4.48 17.29
CA LYS A 197 10.69 4.45 15.85
C LYS A 197 10.44 3.02 15.36
N LEU A 198 11.23 2.02 15.78
CA LEU A 198 11.00 0.62 15.41
C LEU A 198 9.66 0.09 15.94
N ILE A 199 9.27 0.47 17.16
CA ILE A 199 7.97 0.11 17.75
C ILE A 199 6.82 0.68 16.90
N GLN A 200 6.87 1.98 16.58
CA GLN A 200 5.85 2.63 15.74
C GLN A 200 5.80 2.04 14.31
N ILE A 201 6.96 1.71 13.73
CA ILE A 201 7.04 1.01 12.43
C ILE A 201 6.36 -0.36 12.52
N LYS A 202 6.64 -1.15 13.56
CA LYS A 202 6.02 -2.47 13.77
C LYS A 202 4.49 -2.38 13.85
N GLU A 203 3.97 -1.43 14.61
CA GLU A 203 2.52 -1.20 14.73
C GLU A 203 1.89 -0.77 13.41
N ALA A 204 2.53 0.17 12.69
CA ALA A 204 2.07 0.63 11.38
C ALA A 204 2.05 -0.51 10.34
N LEU A 205 3.10 -1.34 10.30
CA LEU A 205 3.16 -2.52 9.43
C LEU A 205 2.01 -3.50 9.75
N LEU A 206 1.81 -3.86 11.02
CA LEU A 206 0.73 -4.78 11.41
C LEU A 206 -0.66 -4.22 11.03
N LYS A 207 -0.90 -2.93 11.29
CA LYS A 207 -2.14 -2.24 10.94
C LYS A 207 -2.39 -2.24 9.43
N ILE A 208 -1.38 -1.91 8.62
CA ILE A 208 -1.52 -1.79 7.17
C ILE A 208 -1.58 -3.17 6.49
N SER A 209 -0.77 -4.15 6.90
CA SER A 209 -0.89 -5.53 6.42
C SER A 209 -2.27 -6.13 6.73
N LYS A 210 -2.87 -5.80 7.87
CA LYS A 210 -4.28 -6.15 8.15
C LYS A 210 -5.23 -5.41 7.18
N LYS A 211 -5.10 -4.09 7.03
CA LYS A 211 -5.93 -3.29 6.10
C LYS A 211 -5.88 -3.82 4.66
N ILE A 212 -4.73 -4.27 4.17
CA ILE A 212 -4.57 -4.89 2.83
C ILE A 212 -5.35 -6.21 2.73
N LYS A 213 -5.25 -7.07 3.75
CA LYS A 213 -5.93 -8.39 3.75
C LYS A 213 -7.45 -8.25 3.81
N ASP A 214 -7.92 -7.28 4.58
CA ASP A 214 -9.34 -6.98 4.82
C ASP A 214 -9.98 -6.15 3.67
N LEU A 215 -9.25 -5.80 2.60
CA LEU A 215 -9.80 -5.06 1.45
C LEU A 215 -10.97 -5.83 0.80
N PRO A 216 -12.12 -5.17 0.55
CA PRO A 216 -13.38 -5.81 0.18
C PRO A 216 -13.49 -6.12 -1.32
N TYR A 217 -12.46 -6.74 -1.90
CA TYR A 217 -12.43 -7.09 -3.32
C TYR A 217 -13.59 -8.02 -3.72
N PRO A 218 -14.12 -7.91 -4.96
CA PRO A 218 -15.17 -8.80 -5.44
C PRO A 218 -14.71 -10.26 -5.40
N LYS A 219 -15.66 -11.20 -5.29
CA LYS A 219 -15.39 -12.63 -5.54
C LYS A 219 -14.96 -12.81 -7.00
N SER A 220 -13.65 -12.86 -7.22
CA SER A 220 -12.97 -13.16 -8.48
C SER A 220 -12.21 -14.47 -8.34
N ARG A 221 -11.37 -14.81 -9.32
CA ARG A 221 -10.31 -15.80 -9.11
C ARG A 221 -9.39 -15.34 -7.98
N GLU A 222 -9.02 -16.25 -7.10
CA GLU A 222 -8.18 -16.00 -5.91
C GLU A 222 -6.84 -15.36 -6.29
N THR A 223 -6.28 -15.76 -7.44
CA THR A 223 -5.08 -15.20 -8.07
C THR A 223 -5.15 -13.69 -8.28
N ASP A 224 -6.31 -13.13 -8.65
CA ASP A 224 -6.43 -11.70 -8.98
C ASP A 224 -6.51 -10.83 -7.73
N GLN A 225 -7.18 -11.31 -6.67
CA GLN A 225 -7.13 -10.63 -5.38
C GLN A 225 -5.72 -10.70 -4.77
N GLN A 226 -5.06 -11.86 -4.91
CA GLN A 226 -3.72 -12.05 -4.36
C GLN A 226 -2.71 -11.13 -5.04
N LEU A 227 -2.75 -10.96 -6.36
CA LEU A 227 -1.87 -10.03 -7.09
C LEU A 227 -1.95 -8.59 -6.55
N ALA A 228 -3.14 -8.07 -6.24
CA ALA A 228 -3.29 -6.72 -5.70
C ALA A 228 -2.81 -6.61 -4.24
N LYS A 229 -3.05 -7.66 -3.43
CA LYS A 229 -2.53 -7.76 -2.06
C LYS A 229 -1.00 -7.82 -2.07
N ASP A 230 -0.42 -8.68 -2.90
CA ASP A 230 1.03 -8.83 -3.11
C ASP A 230 1.66 -7.52 -3.58
N TYR A 231 1.03 -6.78 -4.50
CA TYR A 231 1.52 -5.48 -4.95
C TYR A 231 1.56 -4.46 -3.81
N LEU A 232 0.48 -4.33 -3.02
CA LEU A 232 0.44 -3.41 -1.88
C LEU A 232 1.41 -3.82 -0.77
N GLU A 233 1.50 -5.11 -0.46
CA GLU A 233 2.49 -5.65 0.48
C GLU A 233 3.92 -5.45 -0.04
N SER A 234 4.16 -5.54 -1.36
CA SER A 234 5.48 -5.35 -1.94
C SER A 234 6.07 -3.97 -1.64
N LYS A 235 5.23 -2.91 -1.65
CA LYS A 235 5.60 -1.52 -1.35
C LYS A 235 6.16 -1.37 0.08
N LEU A 236 5.63 -2.12 1.06
CA LEU A 236 6.08 -2.04 2.45
C LEU A 236 7.57 -2.39 2.62
N ASN A 237 8.13 -3.26 1.76
CA ASN A 237 9.51 -3.76 1.90
C ASN A 237 10.61 -2.70 1.70
N THR A 238 10.27 -1.49 1.27
CA THR A 238 11.22 -0.38 1.08
C THR A 238 11.00 0.79 2.05
N LEU A 239 9.92 0.77 2.85
CA LEU A 239 9.50 1.89 3.68
C LEU A 239 9.98 1.77 5.13
N ILE A 240 10.48 2.89 5.65
CA ILE A 240 10.99 3.02 7.04
C ILE A 240 10.32 4.18 7.81
N SER A 241 9.34 4.85 7.20
CA SER A 241 8.58 5.95 7.80
C SER A 241 7.17 5.47 8.11
N VAL A 242 6.69 5.76 9.32
CA VAL A 242 5.31 5.50 9.75
C VAL A 242 4.31 6.21 8.84
N GLU A 243 4.63 7.43 8.39
CA GLU A 243 3.79 8.21 7.49
C GLU A 243 3.64 7.52 6.13
N ASP A 244 4.74 7.10 5.52
CA ASP A 244 4.71 6.45 4.20
C ASP A 244 4.08 5.06 4.26
N ILE A 245 4.33 4.29 5.33
CA ILE A 245 3.66 3.00 5.58
C ILE A 245 2.14 3.20 5.62
N ASN A 246 1.64 4.22 6.35
CA ASN A 246 0.21 4.50 6.43
C ASN A 246 -0.40 4.98 5.08
N LYS A 247 0.40 5.55 4.17
CA LYS A 247 -0.04 5.97 2.82
C LYS A 247 -0.13 4.82 1.80
N VAL A 248 0.45 3.64 2.08
CA VAL A 248 0.47 2.50 1.14
C VAL A 248 -0.94 2.08 0.69
N VAL A 249 -1.92 2.14 1.59
CA VAL A 249 -3.32 1.89 1.27
C VAL A 249 -4.09 3.20 1.41
N PRO A 250 -4.46 3.86 0.30
CA PRO A 250 -5.22 5.11 0.33
C PRO A 250 -6.46 5.04 1.22
N ASN A 251 -6.85 6.18 1.80
CA ASN A 251 -7.96 6.24 2.76
C ASN A 251 -9.32 6.02 2.07
N ASP A 252 -9.44 6.34 0.79
CA ASP A 252 -10.62 6.18 -0.05
C ASP A 252 -10.72 4.81 -0.74
N LEU A 253 -9.61 4.07 -0.89
CA LEU A 253 -9.56 2.84 -1.70
C LEU A 253 -10.61 1.79 -1.27
N GLU A 254 -10.77 1.58 0.03
CA GLU A 254 -11.77 0.64 0.57
C GLU A 254 -13.20 1.03 0.18
N ASN A 255 -13.51 2.33 0.24
CA ASN A 255 -14.81 2.88 -0.11
C ASN A 255 -15.04 2.85 -1.63
N LYS A 256 -14.00 3.12 -2.43
CA LYS A 256 -14.03 2.96 -3.91
C LYS A 256 -14.37 1.52 -4.29
N ILE A 257 -13.65 0.53 -3.73
CA ILE A 257 -13.91 -0.89 -4.01
C ILE A 257 -15.35 -1.28 -3.62
N LYS A 258 -15.82 -0.88 -2.43
CA LYS A 258 -17.22 -1.09 -1.99
C LYS A 258 -18.24 -0.50 -2.98
N LYS A 259 -18.00 0.73 -3.46
CA LYS A 259 -18.90 1.41 -4.39
C LYS A 259 -18.90 0.79 -5.78
N TYR A 260 -17.73 0.41 -6.32
CA TYR A 260 -17.66 -0.35 -7.57
C TYR A 260 -18.38 -1.71 -7.47
N ASN A 261 -18.24 -2.44 -6.36
CA ASN A 261 -19.00 -3.68 -6.13
C ASN A 261 -20.52 -3.44 -6.19
N GLN A 262 -21.02 -2.37 -5.57
CA GLN A 262 -22.45 -2.00 -5.60
C GLN A 262 -22.92 -1.65 -7.02
N ILE A 263 -22.12 -0.91 -7.79
CA ILE A 263 -22.42 -0.57 -9.19
C ILE A 263 -22.46 -1.84 -10.06
N LEU A 264 -21.50 -2.75 -9.88
CA LEU A 264 -21.47 -4.04 -10.58
C LEU A 264 -22.70 -4.89 -10.26
N MET A 265 -23.07 -5.02 -8.98
CA MET A 265 -24.30 -5.73 -8.58
C MET A 265 -25.55 -5.13 -9.23
N LYS A 266 -25.73 -3.80 -9.18
CA LYS A 266 -26.84 -3.10 -9.85
C LYS A 266 -26.88 -3.41 -11.36
N GLY A 267 -25.72 -3.34 -12.02
CA GLY A 267 -25.57 -3.60 -13.45
C GLY A 267 -25.85 -5.05 -13.86
N PHE A 268 -25.40 -6.02 -13.06
CA PHE A 268 -25.64 -7.45 -13.30
C PHE A 268 -27.13 -7.81 -13.12
N SER A 269 -27.84 -7.15 -12.20
CA SER A 269 -29.28 -7.36 -11.98
C SER A 269 -30.20 -6.78 -13.06
N LEU A 270 -29.68 -6.01 -14.03
CA LEU A 270 -30.50 -5.47 -15.13
C LEU A 270 -31.02 -6.56 -16.11
N ILE A 271 -30.40 -7.75 -16.12
CA ILE A 271 -30.83 -8.90 -16.90
C ILE A 271 -30.56 -10.19 -16.12
N GLU A 272 -31.51 -11.14 -16.15
CA GLU A 272 -31.46 -12.39 -15.39
C GLU A 272 -30.19 -13.20 -15.64
N ASN A 273 -29.79 -13.31 -16.91
CA ASN A 273 -28.65 -14.11 -17.37
C ASN A 273 -27.49 -13.23 -17.87
N PHE A 274 -27.01 -12.30 -17.02
CA PHE A 274 -25.84 -11.48 -17.37
C PHE A 274 -24.61 -12.38 -17.66
N PRO A 275 -23.88 -12.20 -18.79
CA PRO A 275 -22.84 -13.14 -19.22
C PRO A 275 -21.70 -13.31 -18.20
N GLU A 276 -21.45 -14.55 -17.77
CA GLU A 276 -20.50 -14.86 -16.69
C GLU A 276 -19.06 -14.46 -17.03
N LYS A 277 -18.65 -14.60 -18.30
CA LYS A 277 -17.36 -14.10 -18.80
C LYS A 277 -17.19 -12.58 -18.58
N ASN A 278 -18.27 -11.82 -18.70
CA ASN A 278 -18.26 -10.38 -18.46
C ASN A 278 -18.27 -10.04 -16.96
N LYS A 279 -18.98 -10.79 -16.11
CA LYS A 279 -18.90 -10.63 -14.65
C LYS A 279 -17.47 -10.86 -14.16
N ASN A 280 -16.88 -11.99 -14.55
CA ASN A 280 -15.51 -12.35 -14.18
C ASN A 280 -14.50 -11.31 -14.68
N GLY A 281 -14.57 -10.91 -15.96
CA GLY A 281 -13.67 -9.89 -16.51
C GLY A 281 -13.76 -8.51 -15.82
N LEU A 282 -14.93 -8.12 -15.30
CA LEU A 282 -15.08 -6.89 -14.53
C LEU A 282 -14.62 -7.05 -13.08
N ASN A 283 -14.94 -8.17 -12.43
CA ASN A 283 -14.48 -8.49 -11.09
C ASN A 283 -12.95 -8.60 -11.03
N GLU A 284 -12.31 -9.18 -12.05
CA GLU A 284 -10.84 -9.27 -12.17
C GLU A 284 -10.19 -7.90 -12.35
N ARG A 285 -10.80 -6.99 -13.12
CA ARG A 285 -10.32 -5.60 -13.25
C ARG A 285 -10.45 -4.82 -11.95
N LEU A 286 -11.56 -4.97 -11.24
CA LEU A 286 -11.76 -4.35 -9.93
C LEU A 286 -10.85 -4.96 -8.85
N ALA A 287 -10.57 -6.27 -8.90
CA ALA A 287 -9.60 -6.93 -8.03
C ALA A 287 -8.19 -6.36 -8.20
N ARG A 288 -7.85 -5.84 -9.39
CA ARG A 288 -6.59 -5.16 -9.71
C ARG A 288 -6.63 -3.63 -9.50
N LEU A 289 -7.64 -3.10 -8.80
CA LEU A 289 -7.65 -1.68 -8.39
C LEU A 289 -6.85 -1.50 -7.11
N TYR A 290 -5.64 -0.94 -7.22
CA TYR A 290 -4.72 -0.71 -6.09
C TYR A 290 -4.10 0.70 -6.04
N GLY A 291 -4.76 1.69 -6.68
CA GLY A 291 -4.42 3.12 -6.62
C GLY A 291 -4.08 3.72 -7.99
N ASP A 292 -3.37 4.84 -8.00
CA ASP A 292 -2.71 5.39 -9.19
C ASP A 292 -1.61 4.42 -9.65
N ASP A 293 -1.99 3.45 -10.49
CA ASP A 293 -1.04 2.57 -11.15
C ASP A 293 -0.64 3.13 -12.51
N HIS A 294 0.66 3.09 -12.79
CA HIS A 294 1.22 3.66 -14.02
C HIS A 294 1.08 2.72 -15.24
N GLU A 295 0.47 1.54 -15.09
CA GLU A 295 0.08 0.71 -16.22
C GLU A 295 -1.16 1.29 -16.93
N PRO A 296 -1.08 1.69 -18.21
CA PRO A 296 -2.22 2.31 -18.90
C PRO A 296 -3.48 1.44 -18.96
N LYS A 297 -3.36 0.12 -18.80
CA LYS A 297 -4.48 -0.83 -18.91
C LYS A 297 -5.25 -1.06 -17.59
N LEU A 298 -4.77 -0.49 -16.48
CA LEU A 298 -5.31 -0.70 -15.12
C LEU A 298 -5.76 0.61 -14.44
N THR A 299 -5.87 1.70 -15.20
CA THR A 299 -6.34 2.99 -14.68
C THR A 299 -7.80 2.95 -14.21
N GLU A 300 -8.14 3.79 -13.22
CA GLU A 300 -9.53 3.96 -12.76
C GLU A 300 -10.46 4.44 -13.90
N GLY A 301 -9.95 5.23 -14.85
CA GLY A 301 -10.65 5.63 -16.06
C GLY A 301 -11.03 4.44 -16.96
N GLU A 302 -10.09 3.52 -17.24
CA GLU A 302 -10.40 2.29 -17.98
C GLU A 302 -11.40 1.43 -17.21
N LEU A 303 -11.27 1.30 -15.88
CA LEU A 303 -12.24 0.55 -15.07
C LEU A 303 -13.66 1.11 -15.21
N ILE A 304 -13.83 2.43 -15.06
CA ILE A 304 -15.13 3.11 -15.21
C ILE A 304 -15.72 2.87 -16.60
N TRP A 305 -14.90 3.03 -17.66
CA TRP A 305 -15.35 2.79 -19.04
C TRP A 305 -15.77 1.34 -19.27
N GLN A 306 -14.96 0.37 -18.82
CA GLN A 306 -15.24 -1.06 -18.97
C GLN A 306 -16.53 -1.46 -18.26
N ILE A 307 -16.75 -0.96 -17.02
CA ILE A 307 -17.98 -1.21 -16.26
C ILE A 307 -19.18 -0.63 -17.02
N TYR A 308 -19.10 0.65 -17.41
CA TYR A 308 -20.18 1.36 -18.09
C TYR A 308 -20.59 0.68 -19.40
N GLU A 309 -19.65 0.54 -20.34
CA GLU A 309 -19.95 0.02 -21.67
C GLU A 309 -20.32 -1.47 -21.64
N THR A 310 -19.75 -2.26 -20.72
CA THR A 310 -20.15 -3.66 -20.57
C THR A 310 -21.57 -3.79 -20.04
N ILE A 311 -21.97 -3.02 -19.01
CA ILE A 311 -23.35 -3.03 -18.51
C ILE A 311 -24.31 -2.51 -19.58
N ARG A 312 -23.96 -1.41 -20.26
CA ARG A 312 -24.76 -0.82 -21.35
C ARG A 312 -25.02 -1.84 -22.46
N GLN A 313 -23.97 -2.45 -23.00
CA GLN A 313 -24.06 -3.36 -24.15
C GLN A 313 -24.57 -4.76 -23.80
N LYS A 314 -24.22 -5.31 -22.63
CA LYS A 314 -24.53 -6.70 -22.26
C LYS A 314 -25.73 -6.88 -21.34
N ALA A 315 -26.29 -5.79 -20.80
CA ALA A 315 -27.57 -5.81 -20.11
C ALA A 315 -28.56 -4.81 -20.72
N TYR A 316 -28.29 -3.50 -20.64
CA TYR A 316 -29.29 -2.48 -20.95
C TYR A 316 -29.82 -2.55 -22.39
N VAL A 317 -28.93 -2.53 -23.39
CA VAL A 317 -29.29 -2.60 -24.82
C VAL A 317 -30.02 -3.90 -25.16
N ILE A 318 -29.62 -5.02 -24.55
CA ILE A 318 -30.28 -6.32 -24.75
C ILE A 318 -31.69 -6.29 -24.15
N LYS A 319 -31.82 -5.85 -22.89
CA LYS A 319 -33.10 -5.82 -22.18
C LYS A 319 -34.12 -4.90 -22.85
N ILE A 320 -33.71 -3.73 -23.33
CA ILE A 320 -34.58 -2.83 -24.11
C ILE A 320 -35.04 -3.48 -25.41
N LYS A 321 -34.18 -4.20 -26.13
CA LYS A 321 -34.55 -4.92 -27.37
C LYS A 321 -35.47 -6.12 -27.12
N GLU A 322 -35.36 -6.78 -25.97
CA GLU A 322 -36.29 -7.84 -25.54
C GLU A 322 -37.69 -7.28 -25.24
N ILE A 323 -37.77 -6.15 -24.54
CA ILE A 323 -39.03 -5.53 -24.11
C ILE A 323 -39.72 -4.82 -25.30
N VAL A 324 -38.99 -3.94 -25.99
CA VAL A 324 -39.52 -3.05 -27.02
C VAL A 324 -39.21 -3.64 -28.39
N LYS A 325 -40.18 -4.33 -29.01
CA LYS A 325 -39.99 -4.95 -30.33
C LYS A 325 -39.94 -3.96 -31.49
N GLU A 326 -40.57 -2.79 -31.35
CA GLU A 326 -40.61 -1.77 -32.40
C GLU A 326 -39.32 -0.95 -32.44
N VAL A 327 -38.57 -1.03 -33.56
CA VAL A 327 -37.28 -0.37 -33.74
C VAL A 327 -37.32 1.15 -33.53
N LYS A 328 -38.42 1.81 -33.91
CA LYS A 328 -38.58 3.27 -33.70
C LYS A 328 -38.60 3.60 -32.20
N LYS A 329 -39.40 2.87 -31.42
CA LYS A 329 -39.48 3.05 -29.96
C LYS A 329 -38.20 2.63 -29.25
N GLN A 330 -37.45 1.63 -29.75
CA GLN A 330 -36.13 1.29 -29.19
C GLN A 330 -35.18 2.51 -29.17
N LYS A 331 -35.17 3.33 -30.22
CA LYS A 331 -34.31 4.52 -30.30
C LYS A 331 -34.62 5.57 -29.23
N GLU A 332 -35.89 5.69 -28.82
CA GLU A 332 -36.30 6.61 -27.75
C GLU A 332 -35.63 6.29 -26.41
N PHE A 333 -35.33 5.01 -26.14
CA PHE A 333 -34.61 4.58 -24.94
C PHE A 333 -33.09 4.49 -25.16
N LEU A 334 -32.62 4.15 -26.36
CA LEU A 334 -31.21 3.85 -26.63
C LEU A 334 -30.38 5.03 -27.17
N GLU A 335 -30.99 5.98 -27.87
CA GLU A 335 -30.29 7.06 -28.60
C GLU A 335 -30.64 8.46 -28.07
N ASN A 336 -31.82 8.67 -27.49
CA ASN A 336 -32.32 10.00 -27.11
C ASN A 336 -31.99 10.43 -25.66
N GLU A 337 -31.58 9.51 -24.78
CA GLU A 337 -31.32 9.80 -23.35
C GLU A 337 -29.80 9.99 -23.12
N ASP A 338 -29.35 11.24 -22.95
CA ASP A 338 -27.92 11.61 -22.81
C ASP A 338 -27.17 10.86 -21.70
N ASP A 339 -27.87 10.55 -20.60
CA ASP A 339 -27.31 9.84 -19.45
C ASP A 339 -26.93 8.37 -19.74
N VAL A 340 -27.42 7.77 -20.82
CA VAL A 340 -27.13 6.37 -21.19
C VAL A 340 -26.49 6.22 -22.58
N LYS A 341 -26.04 7.32 -23.19
CA LYS A 341 -25.31 7.31 -24.46
C LYS A 341 -23.97 6.59 -24.37
N GLU A 342 -23.50 6.09 -25.50
CA GLU A 342 -22.19 5.45 -25.66
C GLU A 342 -21.05 6.40 -25.25
N ILE A 343 -20.09 5.88 -24.49
CA ILE A 343 -18.78 6.52 -24.30
C ILE A 343 -17.83 5.89 -25.32
N PRO A 344 -17.35 6.63 -26.34
CA PRO A 344 -16.55 6.07 -27.41
C PRO A 344 -15.22 5.51 -26.89
N GLU A 345 -14.66 4.51 -27.59
CA GLU A 345 -13.39 3.87 -27.18
C GLU A 345 -12.21 4.86 -27.13
N SER A 346 -12.26 5.96 -27.89
CA SER A 346 -11.29 7.06 -27.78
C SER A 346 -11.27 7.75 -26.41
N MET A 347 -12.34 7.64 -25.63
CA MET A 347 -12.45 8.14 -24.25
C MET A 347 -12.21 7.05 -23.20
N LYS A 348 -11.80 5.83 -23.59
CA LYS A 348 -11.61 4.69 -22.67
C LYS A 348 -10.71 4.98 -21.45
N MET A 349 -9.67 5.80 -21.63
CA MET A 349 -8.72 6.18 -20.59
C MET A 349 -9.21 7.33 -19.70
N ASN A 350 -10.13 8.15 -20.20
CA ASN A 350 -10.73 9.28 -19.51
C ASN A 350 -12.19 9.40 -19.97
N PRO A 351 -13.12 8.62 -19.39
CA PRO A 351 -14.49 8.52 -19.89
C PRO A 351 -15.34 9.77 -19.62
N GLY A 352 -14.76 10.86 -19.09
CA GLY A 352 -15.48 12.09 -18.73
C GLY A 352 -16.46 11.93 -17.56
N ILE A 353 -16.43 10.78 -16.87
CA ILE A 353 -17.27 10.47 -15.72
C ILE A 353 -16.46 9.87 -14.58
N ASN A 354 -16.83 10.21 -13.35
CA ASN A 354 -16.31 9.62 -12.11
C ASN A 354 -17.22 8.50 -11.58
N ILE A 355 -16.84 7.89 -10.45
CA ILE A 355 -17.59 6.78 -9.82
C ILE A 355 -19.03 7.15 -9.41
N ASP A 356 -19.28 8.40 -9.02
CA ASP A 356 -20.63 8.92 -8.69
C ASP A 356 -21.50 9.07 -9.93
N GLN A 357 -20.94 9.58 -11.02
CA GLN A 357 -21.62 9.69 -12.30
C GLN A 357 -21.87 8.30 -12.90
N LEU A 358 -20.93 7.37 -12.79
CA LEU A 358 -21.10 5.97 -13.18
C LEU A 358 -22.30 5.32 -12.45
N GLU A 359 -22.40 5.49 -11.14
CA GLU A 359 -23.54 4.97 -10.36
C GLU A 359 -24.88 5.57 -10.81
N LYS A 360 -24.92 6.89 -11.05
CA LYS A 360 -26.12 7.56 -11.57
C LYS A 360 -26.54 7.00 -12.93
N ARG A 361 -25.60 6.85 -13.88
CA ARG A 361 -25.92 6.33 -15.21
C ARG A 361 -26.37 4.86 -15.20
N VAL A 362 -25.75 4.00 -14.38
CA VAL A 362 -26.20 2.59 -14.22
C VAL A 362 -27.59 2.53 -13.56
N SER A 363 -27.89 3.44 -12.63
CA SER A 363 -29.23 3.54 -12.03
C SER A 363 -30.27 4.01 -13.05
N LYS A 364 -29.93 4.99 -13.90
CA LYS A 364 -30.76 5.49 -15.00
C LYS A 364 -31.11 4.40 -16.03
N MET A 365 -30.18 3.49 -16.34
CA MET A 365 -30.47 2.32 -17.20
C MET A 365 -31.58 1.44 -16.61
N SER A 366 -31.62 1.27 -15.29
CA SER A 366 -32.68 0.53 -14.59
C SER A 366 -34.03 1.24 -14.70
N GLU A 367 -34.07 2.55 -14.45
CA GLU A 367 -35.28 3.38 -14.58
C GLU A 367 -35.86 3.32 -16.00
N LEU A 368 -35.01 3.39 -17.02
CA LEU A 368 -35.41 3.33 -18.43
C LEU A 368 -35.92 1.94 -18.83
N ILE A 369 -35.37 0.85 -18.28
CA ILE A 369 -35.92 -0.50 -18.43
C ILE A 369 -37.34 -0.58 -17.83
N GLU A 370 -37.56 -0.05 -16.63
CA GLU A 370 -38.89 -0.05 -15.99
C GLU A 370 -39.90 0.83 -16.74
N LYS A 371 -39.47 1.98 -17.26
CA LYS A 371 -40.27 2.84 -18.15
C LYS A 371 -40.67 2.09 -19.42
N ALA A 372 -39.74 1.37 -20.05
CA ALA A 372 -40.00 0.56 -21.23
C ALA A 372 -40.99 -0.60 -20.95
N LYS A 373 -40.85 -1.30 -19.81
CA LYS A 373 -41.81 -2.34 -19.39
C LYS A 373 -43.22 -1.78 -19.27
N LYS A 374 -43.38 -0.65 -18.57
CA LYS A 374 -44.70 0.00 -18.38
C LYS A 374 -45.30 0.48 -19.69
N ALA A 375 -44.49 1.07 -20.58
CA ALA A 375 -44.95 1.50 -21.89
C ALA A 375 -45.44 0.33 -22.77
N ASN A 376 -44.80 -0.84 -22.67
CA ASN A 376 -45.16 -2.04 -23.44
C ASN A 376 -46.26 -2.91 -22.78
N LEU A 377 -46.66 -2.61 -21.54
CA LEU A 377 -47.84 -3.21 -20.88
C LEU A 377 -49.12 -2.42 -21.17
N ASN A 378 -48.99 -1.15 -21.56
CA ASN A 378 -50.10 -0.23 -21.85
C ASN A 378 -50.35 -0.05 -23.37
N ALA A 379 -49.73 -0.89 -24.21
CA ALA A 379 -49.76 -0.82 -25.67
C ALA A 379 -50.12 -2.18 -26.27
#